data_AF-A0A497JWP8-F1
#
_entry.id   AF-A0A497JWP8-F1
#
_cell.length_a   1.000
_cell.length_b   1.000
_cell.length_c   1.000
_cell.angle_alpha   90.00
_cell.angle_beta   90.00
_cell.angle_gamma   90.00
#
_symmetry.space_group_name_H-M   'P 1'
#
loop_
_entity.id
_entity.type
_entity.pdbx_description
1 polymer ?
#
loop_
_entity_poly.entity_id
_entity_poly.type
_entity_poly.pdbx_seq_one_letter_code
_entity_poly.pdbx_strand_id
1 'polypeptide(L)'
;TDDYVRTQLTLLTSRRFGNILLYSIGNRLYYFIPVYVEAEISNAVITKMAFIGVIDAATGTKVSIGSDATHAYYALMGSSMEIGAKDRLRKILDLFAEEGLSVIEPVKISGDVWIRVDNLTYTSESEWGEVKEAICGFIQRYAQNCSEVYQWNEDENIINIGVLVSKNGIVKLYYISIKYA
;
A
#
# COMPACT_ATOMS: atom_id res chain seq x y z
N THR A 1 9.36 -3.02 27.87
CA THR A 1 9.64 -1.82 27.06
C THR A 1 10.21 -2.29 25.74
N ASP A 2 9.70 -1.78 24.62
CA ASP A 2 10.07 -2.25 23.29
C ASP A 2 11.47 -1.75 22.88
N ASP A 3 12.41 -2.66 22.62
CA ASP A 3 13.81 -2.34 22.30
C ASP A 3 13.99 -1.73 20.89
N TYR A 4 13.07 -2.01 19.98
CA TYR A 4 13.06 -1.39 18.66
C TYR A 4 12.71 0.10 18.77
N VAL A 5 11.67 0.44 19.54
CA VAL A 5 11.27 1.84 19.77
C VAL A 5 12.39 2.65 20.45
N ARG A 6 13.11 2.05 21.41
CA ARG A 6 14.29 2.68 22.02
C ARG A 6 15.37 2.97 21.00
N THR A 7 15.68 1.98 20.15
CA THR A 7 16.68 2.13 19.08
C THR A 7 16.30 3.29 18.15
N GLN A 8 15.04 3.35 17.70
CA GLN A 8 14.57 4.45 16.84
C GLN A 8 14.70 5.82 17.50
N LEU A 9 14.40 5.94 18.80
CA LEU A 9 14.60 7.18 19.53
C LEU A 9 16.07 7.58 19.64
N THR A 10 17.00 6.62 19.77
CA THR A 10 18.44 6.91 19.83
C THR A 10 19.02 7.41 18.51
N LEU A 11 18.42 7.05 17.38
CA LEU A 11 18.82 7.56 16.05
C LEU A 11 18.48 9.05 15.87
N LEU A 12 17.55 9.59 16.66
CA LEU A 12 17.15 10.99 16.61
C LEU A 12 17.94 11.81 17.65
N THR A 13 19.06 12.40 17.22
CA THR A 13 19.98 13.16 18.07
C THR A 13 19.40 14.49 18.58
N SER A 14 18.55 15.15 17.78
CA SER A 14 17.72 16.29 18.21
C SER A 14 16.24 15.95 18.00
N ARG A 15 15.56 15.57 19.09
CA ARG A 15 14.14 15.19 19.07
C ARG A 15 13.32 15.99 20.08
N ARG A 16 12.08 16.28 19.73
CA ARG A 16 11.08 16.87 20.63
C ARG A 16 9.82 16.00 20.63
N PHE A 17 9.26 15.78 21.82
CA PHE A 17 7.95 15.13 21.93
C PHE A 17 6.84 16.19 21.82
N GLY A 18 5.80 15.87 21.05
CA GLY A 18 4.56 16.62 21.02
C GLY A 18 3.71 16.38 22.26
N ASN A 19 2.51 16.97 22.26
CA ASN A 19 1.51 16.72 23.29
C ASN A 19 1.12 15.25 23.32
N ILE A 20 0.94 14.71 24.53
CA ILE A 20 0.40 13.37 24.74
C ILE A 20 -1.11 13.43 24.52
N LEU A 21 -1.60 12.71 23.52
CA LEU A 21 -3.02 12.63 23.21
C LEU A 21 -3.58 11.29 23.73
N LEU A 22 -4.68 11.32 24.47
CA LEU A 22 -5.34 10.12 24.97
C LEU A 22 -6.62 9.86 24.17
N TYR A 23 -6.72 8.68 23.55
CA TYR A 23 -7.90 8.27 22.79
C TYR A 23 -8.50 6.97 23.34
N SER A 24 -9.83 6.89 23.32
CA SER A 24 -10.56 5.64 23.54
C SER A 24 -10.90 5.01 22.19
N ILE A 25 -10.37 3.82 21.93
CA ILE A 25 -10.59 3.05 20.70
C ILE A 25 -11.03 1.65 21.11
N GLY A 26 -12.19 1.18 20.66
CA GLY A 26 -12.71 -0.14 21.02
C GLY A 26 -12.82 -0.37 22.54
N ASN A 27 -13.20 0.67 23.29
CA ASN A 27 -13.31 0.64 24.75
C ASN A 27 -11.98 0.40 25.50
N ARG A 28 -10.84 0.69 24.85
CA ARG A 28 -9.50 0.70 25.45
C ARG A 28 -8.85 2.06 25.26
N LEU A 29 -7.98 2.43 26.19
CA LEU A 29 -7.31 3.73 26.20
C LEU A 29 -5.89 3.62 25.62
N TYR A 30 -5.51 4.58 24.78
CA TYR A 30 -4.20 4.63 24.13
C TYR A 30 -3.63 6.04 24.16
N TYR A 31 -2.34 6.15 24.49
CA TYR A 31 -1.59 7.39 24.35
C TYR A 31 -0.94 7.46 22.97
N PHE A 32 -1.09 8.59 22.28
CA PHE A 32 -0.39 8.91 21.05
C PHE A 32 0.55 10.09 21.28
N ILE A 33 1.82 9.92 20.90
CA ILE A 33 2.89 10.88 21.15
C ILE A 33 3.63 11.15 19.84
N PRO A 34 3.37 12.29 19.18
CA PRO A 34 4.16 12.70 18.03
C PRO A 34 5.62 12.96 18.43
N VAL A 35 6.56 12.49 17.62
CA VAL A 35 7.99 12.76 17.77
C VAL A 35 8.44 13.62 16.59
N TYR A 36 8.99 14.78 16.91
CA TYR A 36 9.49 15.74 15.95
C TYR A 36 11.01 15.77 15.96
N VAL A 37 11.59 16.07 14.79
CA VAL A 37 13.01 16.32 14.60
C VAL A 37 13.20 17.69 13.99
N GLU A 38 14.31 18.32 14.35
CA GLU A 38 14.76 19.55 13.72
C GLU A 38 15.66 19.20 12.53
N ALA A 39 15.36 19.77 11.37
CA ALA A 39 16.21 19.71 10.19
C ALA A 39 16.68 21.12 9.85
N GLU A 40 18.00 21.31 9.73
CA GLU A 40 18.58 22.54 9.23
C GLU A 40 18.58 22.50 7.70
N ILE A 41 17.81 23.39 7.09
CA ILE A 41 17.82 23.60 5.64
C ILE A 41 18.08 25.09 5.41
N SER A 42 19.20 25.41 4.75
CA SER A 42 19.53 26.79 4.33
C SER A 42 19.44 27.84 5.45
N ASN A 43 20.06 27.56 6.60
CA ASN A 43 20.07 28.42 7.80
C ASN A 43 18.69 28.64 8.45
N ALA A 44 17.69 27.82 8.12
CA ALA A 44 16.40 27.77 8.80
C ALA A 44 16.23 26.44 9.54
N VAL A 45 15.72 26.49 10.77
CA VAL A 45 15.35 25.30 11.55
C VAL A 45 13.90 24.94 11.21
N ILE A 46 13.70 23.81 10.54
CA ILE A 46 12.37 23.28 10.21
C ILE A 46 12.07 22.12 11.16
N THR A 47 10.90 22.17 11.80
CA THR A 47 10.40 21.05 12.62
C THR A 47 9.59 20.12 11.73
N LYS A 48 10.02 18.86 11.61
CA LYS A 48 9.29 17.82 10.87
C LYS A 48 8.90 16.69 11.82
N MET A 49 7.69 16.16 11.67
CA MET A 49 7.29 14.96 12.40
C MET A 49 8.04 13.75 11.83
N ALA A 50 8.77 13.04 12.68
CA ALA A 50 9.51 11.84 12.32
C ALA A 50 8.58 10.61 12.35
N PHE A 51 7.88 10.42 13.46
CA PHE A 51 6.92 9.33 13.66
C PHE A 51 5.98 9.66 14.82
N ILE A 52 4.93 8.85 15.00
CA ILE A 52 4.04 8.87 16.16
C ILE A 52 4.24 7.57 16.94
N GLY A 53 4.48 7.68 18.24
CA GLY A 53 4.43 6.54 19.15
C GLY A 53 3.03 6.32 19.69
N VAL A 54 2.64 5.06 19.86
CA VAL A 54 1.40 4.67 20.54
C VAL A 54 1.72 3.74 21.71
N ILE A 55 1.02 3.95 22.83
CA ILE A 55 1.15 3.14 24.05
C ILE A 55 -0.23 2.68 24.51
N ASP A 56 -0.39 1.41 24.85
CA ASP A 56 -1.57 0.92 25.59
C ASP A 56 -1.58 1.55 26.98
N ALA A 57 -2.57 2.41 27.27
CA ALA A 57 -2.60 3.21 28.49
C ALA A 57 -2.94 2.40 29.74
N ALA A 58 -3.52 1.21 29.59
CA ALA A 58 -3.84 0.33 30.72
C ALA A 58 -2.58 -0.40 31.23
N THR A 59 -1.70 -0.80 30.32
CA THR A 59 -0.49 -1.55 30.65
C THR A 59 0.78 -0.70 30.71
N GLY A 60 0.86 0.38 29.94
CA GLY A 60 2.05 1.22 29.78
C GLY A 60 3.26 0.50 29.15
N THR A 61 3.12 -0.76 28.74
CA THR A 61 4.25 -1.63 28.33
C THR A 61 4.19 -2.03 26.87
N LYS A 62 2.99 -2.10 26.28
CA LYS A 62 2.81 -2.31 24.85
C LYS A 62 3.02 -0.98 24.14
N VAL A 63 4.05 -0.88 23.31
CA VAL A 63 4.45 0.34 22.61
C VAL A 63 4.74 0.00 21.15
N SER A 64 4.33 0.86 20.24
CA SER A 64 4.72 0.80 18.83
C SER A 64 4.90 2.20 18.27
N ILE A 65 5.45 2.31 17.06
CA ILE A 65 5.58 3.57 16.32
C ILE A 65 5.04 3.41 14.90
N GLY A 66 4.66 4.51 14.27
CA GLY A 66 4.26 4.56 12.87
C GLY A 66 4.49 5.94 12.26
N SER A 67 4.42 6.04 10.94
CA SER A 67 4.53 7.32 10.21
C SER A 67 3.41 8.31 10.56
N ASP A 68 2.26 7.78 10.98
CA ASP A 68 1.11 8.52 11.52
C ASP A 68 0.41 7.69 12.61
N ALA A 69 -0.67 8.24 13.17
CA ALA A 69 -1.39 7.64 14.29
C ALA A 69 -2.04 6.30 13.91
N THR A 70 -2.56 6.19 12.69
CA THR A 70 -3.21 4.97 12.21
C THR A 70 -2.19 3.85 12.07
N HIS A 71 -1.06 4.11 11.41
CA HIS A 71 0.04 3.15 11.29
C HIS A 71 0.58 2.70 12.65
N ALA A 72 0.78 3.65 13.57
CA ALA A 72 1.25 3.33 14.92
C ALA A 72 0.27 2.40 15.64
N TYR A 73 -1.03 2.70 15.59
CA TYR A 73 -2.08 1.89 16.22
C TYR A 73 -2.16 0.47 15.67
N TYR A 74 -2.20 0.29 14.36
CA TYR A 74 -2.26 -1.04 13.76
C TYR A 74 -0.97 -1.85 14.03
N ALA A 75 0.20 -1.20 13.97
CA ALA A 75 1.46 -1.83 14.37
C ALA A 75 1.43 -2.30 15.83
N LEU A 76 0.85 -1.51 16.75
CA LEU A 76 0.65 -1.92 18.14
C LEU A 76 -0.28 -3.14 18.26
N MET A 77 -1.31 -3.23 17.43
CA MET A 77 -2.24 -4.36 17.42
C MET A 77 -1.63 -5.63 16.81
N GLY A 78 -0.48 -5.53 16.15
CA GLY A 78 0.11 -6.63 15.39
C GLY A 78 -0.71 -6.96 14.14
N SER A 79 -1.41 -5.97 13.59
CA SER A 79 -2.28 -6.11 12.43
C SER A 79 -1.83 -5.14 11.34
N SER A 80 -2.08 -5.48 10.08
CA SER A 80 -1.99 -4.52 8.98
C SER A 80 -3.17 -3.54 9.03
N MET A 81 -2.93 -2.30 8.61
CA MET A 81 -4.01 -1.35 8.37
C MET A 81 -4.86 -1.88 7.22
N GLU A 82 -6.10 -2.29 7.48
CA GLU A 82 -7.02 -2.65 6.40
C GLU A 82 -7.38 -1.38 5.63
N ILE A 83 -7.01 -1.34 4.34
CA ILE A 83 -7.36 -0.25 3.44
C ILE A 83 -8.65 -0.60 2.69
N GLY A 84 -9.47 0.40 2.39
CA GLY A 84 -10.74 0.18 1.70
C GLY A 84 -10.56 -0.28 0.25
N ALA A 85 -11.62 -0.79 -0.36
CA ALA A 85 -11.62 -1.27 -1.75
C ALA A 85 -11.01 -0.27 -2.75
N LYS A 86 -11.31 1.02 -2.61
CA LYS A 86 -10.75 2.07 -3.48
C LYS A 86 -9.23 2.21 -3.35
N ASP A 87 -8.70 2.08 -2.14
CA ASP A 87 -7.26 2.14 -1.90
C ASP A 87 -6.57 0.87 -2.37
N ARG A 88 -7.21 -0.30 -2.21
CA ARG A 88 -6.71 -1.56 -2.79
C ARG A 88 -6.66 -1.49 -4.32
N LEU A 89 -7.70 -0.97 -4.97
CA LEU A 89 -7.70 -0.73 -6.41
C LEU A 89 -6.57 0.21 -6.81
N ARG A 90 -6.42 1.37 -6.15
CA ARG A 90 -5.32 2.29 -6.42
C ARG A 90 -3.96 1.62 -6.29
N LYS A 91 -3.76 0.82 -5.24
CA LYS A 91 -2.52 0.08 -5.00
C LYS A 91 -2.22 -0.98 -6.06
N ILE A 92 -3.24 -1.64 -6.61
CA ILE A 92 -3.10 -2.51 -7.80
C ILE A 92 -2.59 -1.68 -8.99
N LEU A 93 -3.24 -0.55 -9.29
CA LEU A 93 -2.93 0.28 -10.46
C LEU A 93 -1.54 0.94 -10.36
N ASP A 94 -1.18 1.43 -9.18
CA ASP A 94 0.11 2.06 -8.90
C ASP A 94 1.27 1.08 -9.19
N LEU A 95 1.09 -0.22 -8.94
CA LEU A 95 2.12 -1.23 -9.22
C LEU A 95 2.46 -1.33 -10.73
N PHE A 96 1.49 -1.13 -11.62
CA PHE A 96 1.77 -1.06 -13.05
C PHE A 96 2.50 0.23 -13.44
N ALA A 97 2.10 1.36 -12.84
CA ALA A 97 2.73 2.65 -13.08
C ALA A 97 4.18 2.70 -12.57
N GLU A 98 4.47 2.09 -11.43
CA GLU A 98 5.83 1.93 -10.87
C GLU A 98 6.76 1.14 -11.80
N GLU A 99 6.22 0.17 -12.54
CA GLU A 99 6.93 -0.61 -13.56
C GLU A 99 6.98 0.11 -14.93
N GLY A 100 6.58 1.37 -14.99
CA GLY A 100 6.65 2.21 -16.19
C GLY A 100 5.53 1.99 -17.21
N LEU A 101 4.47 1.26 -16.85
CA LEU A 101 3.32 0.99 -17.71
C LEU A 101 2.23 2.04 -17.48
N SER A 102 1.72 2.63 -18.57
CA SER A 102 0.53 3.48 -18.49
C SER A 102 -0.72 2.63 -18.40
N VAL A 103 -1.55 2.83 -17.38
CA VAL A 103 -2.85 2.14 -17.28
C VAL A 103 -3.92 2.94 -18.00
N ILE A 104 -4.54 2.34 -19.02
CA ILE A 104 -5.52 2.98 -19.89
C ILE A 104 -6.89 2.32 -19.71
N GLU A 105 -7.94 3.12 -19.58
CA GLU A 105 -9.34 2.65 -19.55
C GLU A 105 -9.99 2.85 -20.92
N PRO A 106 -9.95 1.85 -21.82
CA PRO A 106 -10.56 1.97 -23.12
C PRO A 106 -12.09 1.92 -23.03
N VAL A 107 -12.75 2.60 -23.98
CA VAL A 107 -14.20 2.46 -24.19
C VAL A 107 -14.57 1.03 -24.63
N LYS A 108 -13.67 0.36 -25.35
CA LYS A 108 -13.83 -1.02 -25.80
C LYS A 108 -12.46 -1.67 -26.01
N ILE A 109 -12.32 -2.91 -25.59
CA ILE A 109 -11.15 -3.76 -25.85
C ILE A 109 -11.54 -4.99 -26.67
N SER A 110 -10.67 -5.44 -27.57
CA SER A 110 -10.90 -6.63 -28.39
C SER A 110 -9.57 -7.27 -28.80
N GLY A 111 -9.46 -8.58 -28.63
CA GLY A 111 -8.43 -9.44 -29.22
C GLY A 111 -9.07 -10.64 -29.91
N ASP A 112 -8.33 -11.28 -30.81
CA ASP A 112 -8.77 -12.52 -31.48
C ASP A 112 -8.84 -13.70 -30.51
N VAL A 113 -7.99 -13.69 -29.48
CA VAL A 113 -7.94 -14.71 -28.43
C VAL A 113 -7.80 -14.05 -27.07
N TRP A 114 -8.68 -14.42 -26.14
CA TRP A 114 -8.68 -13.92 -24.77
C TRP A 114 -8.13 -14.99 -23.84
N ILE A 115 -7.07 -14.67 -23.11
CA ILE A 115 -6.35 -15.61 -22.25
C ILE A 115 -6.25 -14.98 -20.86
N ARG A 116 -7.14 -15.44 -19.96
CA ARG A 116 -6.99 -15.13 -18.54
C ARG A 116 -5.86 -15.96 -17.97
N VAL A 117 -4.77 -15.29 -17.59
CA VAL A 117 -3.59 -15.98 -17.06
C VAL A 117 -3.64 -16.16 -15.55
N ASP A 118 -4.41 -15.33 -14.85
CA ASP A 118 -4.61 -15.44 -13.40
C ASP A 118 -5.96 -14.88 -12.94
N ASN A 119 -6.40 -15.32 -11.76
CA ASN A 119 -7.62 -14.88 -11.09
C ASN A 119 -7.37 -14.73 -9.58
N LEU A 120 -7.22 -13.49 -9.13
CA LEU A 120 -6.69 -13.12 -7.82
C LEU A 120 -7.78 -12.53 -6.92
N THR A 121 -7.57 -12.61 -5.61
CA THR A 121 -8.40 -11.94 -4.59
C THR A 121 -7.55 -11.00 -3.74
N TYR A 122 -7.99 -9.76 -3.60
CA TYR A 122 -7.39 -8.72 -2.79
C TYR A 122 -8.46 -7.92 -2.03
N THR A 123 -9.09 -8.60 -1.08
CA THR A 123 -10.11 -8.06 -0.18
C THR A 123 -9.58 -7.68 1.20
N SER A 124 -8.37 -8.13 1.56
CA SER A 124 -7.64 -7.71 2.76
C SER A 124 -6.15 -7.49 2.52
N GLU A 125 -5.49 -6.70 3.38
CA GLU A 125 -4.04 -6.43 3.23
C GLU A 125 -3.16 -7.67 3.36
N SER A 126 -3.63 -8.73 4.02
CA SER A 126 -2.90 -9.99 4.12
C SER A 126 -2.66 -10.67 2.77
N GLU A 127 -3.50 -10.39 1.77
CA GLU A 127 -3.43 -11.00 0.43
C GLU A 127 -2.49 -10.24 -0.50
N TRP A 128 -2.05 -9.02 -0.12
CA TRP A 128 -1.26 -8.16 -0.99
C TRP A 128 0.06 -8.79 -1.46
N GLY A 129 0.71 -9.59 -0.63
CA GLY A 129 1.97 -10.24 -0.98
C GLY A 129 1.83 -11.15 -2.21
N GLU A 130 0.82 -12.01 -2.20
CA GLU A 130 0.51 -12.93 -3.30
C GLU A 130 0.07 -12.18 -4.56
N VAL A 131 -0.82 -11.19 -4.40
CA VAL A 131 -1.32 -10.36 -5.50
C VAL A 131 -0.19 -9.59 -6.18
N LYS A 132 0.71 -9.00 -5.39
CA LYS A 132 1.89 -8.29 -5.90
C LYS A 132 2.80 -9.23 -6.69
N GLU A 133 3.09 -10.42 -6.16
CA GLU A 133 3.94 -11.40 -6.83
C GLU A 133 3.33 -11.84 -8.18
N ALA A 134 2.03 -12.11 -8.21
CA ALA A 134 1.31 -12.48 -9.42
C ALA A 134 1.31 -11.35 -10.47
N ILE A 135 1.08 -10.08 -10.07
CA ILE A 135 1.14 -8.93 -10.97
C ILE A 135 2.56 -8.75 -11.53
N CYS A 136 3.60 -8.79 -10.69
CA CYS A 136 4.98 -8.70 -11.16
C CYS A 136 5.31 -9.84 -12.15
N GLY A 137 4.85 -11.07 -11.87
CA GLY A 137 4.99 -12.21 -12.77
C GLY A 137 4.25 -12.03 -14.10
N PHE A 138 3.06 -11.42 -14.08
CA PHE A 138 2.30 -11.05 -15.27
C PHE A 138 3.09 -10.04 -16.12
N ILE A 139 3.57 -8.95 -15.52
CA ILE A 139 4.32 -7.90 -16.20
C ILE A 139 5.57 -8.48 -16.86
N GLN A 140 6.33 -9.27 -16.11
CA GLN A 140 7.56 -9.91 -16.60
C GLN A 140 7.33 -10.92 -17.72
N ARG A 141 6.17 -11.58 -17.80
CA ARG A 141 5.94 -12.60 -18.84
C ARG A 141 5.23 -12.06 -20.07
N TYR A 142 4.34 -11.09 -19.89
CA TYR A 142 3.41 -10.67 -20.94
C TYR A 142 3.55 -9.20 -21.33
N ALA A 143 3.99 -8.32 -20.42
CA ALA A 143 3.99 -6.87 -20.64
C ALA A 143 5.38 -6.23 -20.85
N GLN A 144 6.48 -7.01 -20.85
CA GLN A 144 7.85 -6.47 -20.95
C GLN A 144 8.11 -5.55 -22.15
N ASN A 145 7.40 -5.75 -23.27
CA ASN A 145 7.56 -4.96 -24.50
C ASN A 145 6.37 -4.03 -24.74
N CYS A 146 5.56 -3.78 -23.72
CA CYS A 146 4.39 -2.91 -23.77
C CYS A 146 4.72 -1.59 -23.05
N SER A 147 4.18 -0.48 -23.56
CA SER A 147 4.21 0.82 -22.85
C SER A 147 2.94 1.06 -22.04
N GLU A 148 1.90 0.27 -22.30
CA GLU A 148 0.58 0.43 -21.70
C GLU A 148 -0.08 -0.92 -21.39
N VAL A 149 -0.95 -0.88 -20.40
CA VAL A 149 -1.88 -1.96 -20.05
C VAL A 149 -3.29 -1.40 -20.08
N TYR A 150 -4.26 -2.24 -20.44
CA TYR A 150 -5.65 -1.85 -20.52
C TYR A 150 -6.42 -2.39 -19.32
N GLN A 151 -7.20 -1.52 -18.70
CA GLN A 151 -8.09 -1.88 -17.60
C GLN A 151 -9.55 -1.90 -18.05
N TRP A 152 -10.33 -2.86 -17.58
CA TRP A 152 -11.78 -2.87 -17.74
C TRP A 152 -12.46 -3.61 -16.59
N ASN A 153 -13.72 -3.29 -16.35
CA ASN A 153 -14.51 -3.94 -15.30
C ASN A 153 -15.50 -4.92 -15.94
N GLU A 154 -15.56 -6.14 -15.41
CA GLU A 154 -16.66 -7.07 -15.68
C GLU A 154 -17.79 -6.90 -14.66
N ASP A 155 -17.45 -6.62 -13.40
CA ASP A 155 -18.36 -6.41 -12.26
C ASP A 155 -17.87 -5.24 -11.39
N GLU A 156 -18.72 -4.71 -10.49
CA GLU A 156 -18.38 -3.57 -9.61
C GLU A 156 -17.12 -3.79 -8.74
N ASN A 157 -16.78 -5.05 -8.44
CA ASN A 157 -15.70 -5.40 -7.51
C ASN A 157 -14.53 -6.16 -8.17
N ILE A 158 -14.54 -6.30 -9.49
CA ILE A 158 -13.52 -7.05 -10.24
C ILE A 158 -12.90 -6.11 -11.27
N ILE A 159 -11.59 -5.92 -11.17
CA ILE A 159 -10.79 -5.22 -12.16
C ILE A 159 -10.07 -6.24 -13.03
N ASN A 160 -10.18 -6.10 -14.34
CA ASN A 160 -9.37 -6.83 -15.29
C ASN A 160 -8.28 -5.90 -15.83
N ILE A 161 -7.05 -6.39 -15.90
CA ILE A 161 -5.92 -5.65 -16.47
C ILE A 161 -5.18 -6.57 -17.44
N GLY A 162 -4.93 -6.08 -18.66
CA GLY A 162 -4.36 -6.91 -19.71
C GLY A 162 -3.54 -6.16 -20.75
N VAL A 163 -2.85 -6.93 -21.60
CA VAL A 163 -2.04 -6.44 -22.72
C VAL A 163 -2.45 -7.14 -24.01
N LEU A 164 -2.42 -6.39 -25.11
CA LEU A 164 -2.63 -6.93 -26.46
C LEU A 164 -1.27 -7.21 -27.11
N VAL A 165 -1.04 -8.47 -27.47
CA VAL A 165 0.19 -8.92 -28.12
C VAL A 165 -0.15 -9.51 -29.48
N SER A 166 0.36 -8.89 -30.54
CA SER A 166 0.20 -9.38 -31.91
C SER A 166 1.34 -10.32 -32.29
N LYS A 167 1.00 -11.53 -32.74
CA LYS A 167 1.98 -12.49 -33.29
C LYS A 167 1.38 -13.21 -34.49
N ASN A 168 2.05 -13.11 -35.63
CA ASN A 168 1.62 -13.70 -36.91
C ASN A 168 0.20 -13.27 -37.33
N GLY A 169 -0.18 -12.02 -37.06
CA GLY A 169 -1.50 -11.48 -37.41
C GLY A 169 -2.64 -11.88 -36.48
N ILE A 170 -2.37 -12.66 -35.42
CA ILE A 170 -3.33 -12.95 -34.36
C ILE A 170 -3.01 -12.08 -33.15
N VAL A 171 -3.99 -11.30 -32.70
CA VAL A 171 -3.93 -10.46 -31.51
C VAL A 171 -4.43 -11.24 -30.31
N LYS A 172 -3.55 -11.49 -29.34
CA LYS A 172 -3.88 -12.16 -28.08
C LYS A 172 -4.00 -11.13 -26.97
N LEU A 173 -5.11 -11.17 -26.24
CA LEU A 173 -5.30 -10.43 -25.00
C LEU A 173 -4.92 -11.34 -23.83
N TYR A 174 -3.77 -11.07 -23.22
CA TYR A 174 -3.36 -11.70 -21.95
C TYR A 174 -3.81 -10.81 -20.81
N TYR A 175 -4.52 -11.35 -19.82
CA TYR A 175 -5.04 -10.54 -18.73
C TYR A 175 -5.16 -11.29 -17.42
N ILE A 176 -5.16 -10.52 -16.33
CA ILE A 176 -5.46 -10.98 -14.98
C ILE A 176 -6.77 -10.36 -14.52
N SER A 177 -7.53 -11.12 -13.72
CA SER A 177 -8.72 -10.63 -13.02
C SER A 177 -8.41 -10.51 -11.53
N ILE A 178 -8.79 -9.41 -10.89
CA ILE A 178 -8.53 -9.19 -9.46
C ILE A 178 -9.82 -8.72 -8.79
N LYS A 179 -10.34 -9.52 -7.86
CA LYS A 179 -11.43 -9.11 -6.99
C LYS A 179 -10.89 -8.25 -5.86
N TYR A 180 -11.32 -6.99 -5.76
CA TYR A 180 -10.77 -6.04 -4.79
C TYR A 180 -11.77 -5.57 -3.71
N ALA A 181 -13.01 -6.08 -3.73
CA ALA A 181 -14.08 -5.75 -2.79
C ALA A 181 -15.00 -6.93 -2.47
#